data_AF-A0A1M5WDM9-F1
#
_entry.id   AF-A0A1M5WDM9-F1
#
_cell.length_a   1.000
_cell.length_b   1.000
_cell.length_c   1.000
_cell.angle_alpha   90.00
_cell.angle_beta   90.00
_cell.angle_gamma   90.00
#
_symmetry.space_group_name_H-M   'P 1'
#
loop_
_entity.id
_entity.type
_entity.pdbx_description
1 polymer ?
#
loop_
_entity_poly.entity_id
_entity_poly.type
_entity_poly.pdbx_seq_one_letter_code
_entity_poly.pdbx_strand_id
1 'polypeptide(L)'
;METYRVKVGAKGEIVLPVELQELFGLVADDTLDLCVDSEGKVFVRTAERSVRPLSDFFEDLIVSDLLAKGCSGDCLKNKLLERKLKLSTVLDRLSEEAHRAHKNGQSIKWWEAQALTSLGIQKGHKGLYHVMITTRGVHDLVVLRKEELREIPAVFESLEQDPFAFKRLRGPYYETYRVSFRSGAKEHRVIYTVFAEENLIVILTVGAREVIYDRLNGIA
;
A
#
# COMPACT_ATOMS: atom_id res chain seq x y z
N MET A 1 -11.98 28.63 -7.48
CA MET A 1 -10.83 27.99 -8.12
C MET A 1 -9.59 28.68 -7.56
N GLU A 2 -8.78 27.95 -6.79
CA GLU A 2 -7.55 28.49 -6.22
C GLU A 2 -6.41 28.30 -7.23
N THR A 3 -5.57 29.32 -7.38
CA THR A 3 -4.43 29.28 -8.32
C THR A 3 -3.14 29.39 -7.54
N TYR A 4 -2.27 28.41 -7.69
CA TYR A 4 -0.97 28.38 -7.05
C TYR A 4 0.12 28.55 -8.09
N ARG A 5 1.14 29.36 -7.78
CA ARG A 5 2.29 29.57 -8.67
C ARG A 5 3.39 28.58 -8.30
N VAL A 6 3.79 27.75 -9.25
CA VAL A 6 4.93 26.84 -9.13
C VAL A 6 6.12 27.37 -9.93
N LYS A 7 7.33 27.04 -9.51
CA LYS A 7 8.56 27.43 -10.22
C LYS A 7 9.24 26.19 -10.77
N VAL A 8 9.88 26.33 -11.93
CA VAL A 8 10.83 25.34 -12.43
C VAL A 8 12.21 25.70 -11.90
N GLY A 9 12.83 24.77 -11.18
CA GLY A 9 14.17 24.88 -10.63
C GLY A 9 15.26 24.73 -11.70
N ALA A 10 16.51 24.87 -11.27
CA ALA A 10 17.65 24.99 -12.17
C ALA A 10 18.00 23.69 -12.91
N LYS A 11 17.53 22.53 -12.43
CA LYS A 11 17.76 21.22 -13.05
C LYS A 11 16.47 20.65 -13.66
N GLY A 12 15.44 21.48 -13.85
CA GLY A 12 14.15 21.07 -14.40
C GLY A 12 13.17 20.50 -13.38
N GLU A 13 13.49 20.52 -12.09
CA GLU A 13 12.60 20.14 -11.00
C GLU A 13 11.43 21.13 -10.84
N ILE A 14 10.24 20.65 -10.49
CA ILE A 14 9.12 21.53 -10.15
C ILE A 14 9.14 21.79 -8.64
N VAL A 15 9.33 23.05 -8.25
CA VAL A 15 9.31 23.48 -6.86
C VAL A 15 7.88 23.83 -6.48
N LEU A 16 7.27 22.98 -5.65
CA LEU A 16 5.93 23.19 -5.11
C LEU A 16 5.99 24.07 -3.85
N PRO A 17 5.10 25.07 -3.71
CA PRO A 17 4.94 25.82 -2.46
C PRO A 17 4.64 24.87 -1.29
N VAL A 18 5.07 25.22 -0.07
CA VAL A 18 4.86 24.40 1.13
C VAL A 18 3.37 24.16 1.36
N GLU A 19 2.55 25.18 1.10
CA GLU A 19 1.09 25.11 1.22
C GLU A 19 0.51 24.04 0.28
N LEU A 20 1.08 23.89 -0.92
CA LEU A 20 0.68 22.87 -1.88
C LEU A 20 1.16 21.47 -1.48
N GLN A 21 2.39 21.39 -0.93
CA GLN A 21 2.95 20.15 -0.41
C GLN A 21 2.13 19.62 0.76
N GLU A 22 1.70 20.49 1.67
CA GLU A 22 0.83 20.15 2.79
C GLU A 22 -0.57 19.76 2.30
N LEU A 23 -1.14 20.53 1.37
CA LEU A 23 -2.44 20.24 0.76
C LEU A 23 -2.48 18.86 0.10
N PHE A 24 -1.38 18.47 -0.56
CA PHE A 24 -1.23 17.16 -1.21
C PHE A 24 -0.49 16.11 -0.38
N GLY A 25 -0.09 16.44 0.85
CA GLY A 25 0.61 15.58 1.80
C GLY A 25 1.86 14.90 1.23
N LEU A 26 2.59 15.63 0.39
CA LEU A 26 3.79 15.18 -0.31
C LEU A 26 4.97 15.09 0.65
N VAL A 27 5.81 14.09 0.44
CA VAL A 27 7.13 13.97 1.07
C VAL A 27 8.23 14.02 0.01
N ALA A 28 9.48 14.17 0.43
CA ALA A 28 10.62 14.05 -0.48
C ALA A 28 10.57 12.72 -1.23
N ASP A 29 10.94 12.74 -2.52
CA ASP A 29 10.95 11.60 -3.44
C ASP A 29 9.57 11.04 -3.86
N ASP A 30 8.46 11.68 -3.47
CA ASP A 30 7.13 11.35 -4.01
C ASP A 30 7.06 11.64 -5.52
N THR A 31 6.44 10.71 -6.27
CA THR A 31 6.21 10.86 -7.71
C THR A 31 4.85 11.50 -8.00
N LEU A 32 4.83 12.50 -8.87
CA LEU A 32 3.63 13.18 -9.35
C LEU A 32 3.41 12.88 -10.83
N ASP A 33 2.16 12.57 -11.18
CA ASP A 33 1.71 12.47 -12.56
C ASP A 33 1.18 13.83 -13.02
N LEU A 34 1.76 14.34 -14.10
CA LEU A 34 1.25 15.50 -14.83
C LEU A 34 0.43 14.99 -16.02
N CYS A 35 -0.88 15.10 -15.94
CA CYS A 35 -1.78 14.74 -17.04
C CYS A 35 -2.21 15.99 -17.78
N VAL A 36 -2.13 15.99 -19.11
CA VAL A 36 -2.64 17.08 -19.96
C VAL A 36 -3.89 16.58 -20.66
N ASP A 37 -5.01 17.28 -20.49
CA ASP A 37 -6.24 16.95 -21.22
C ASP A 37 -6.23 17.47 -22.66
N SER A 38 -7.29 17.16 -23.41
CA SER A 38 -7.48 17.62 -24.79
C SER A 38 -7.66 19.13 -24.94
N GLU A 39 -7.88 19.86 -23.85
CA GLU A 39 -7.97 21.33 -23.82
C GLU A 39 -6.65 22.00 -23.41
N GLY A 40 -5.60 21.21 -23.16
CA GLY A 40 -4.30 21.69 -22.72
C GLY A 40 -4.24 22.06 -21.23
N LYS A 41 -5.23 21.67 -20.42
CA LYS A 41 -5.20 21.85 -18.97
C LYS A 41 -4.30 20.80 -18.34
N VAL A 42 -3.40 21.26 -17.48
CA VAL A 42 -2.49 20.40 -16.73
C VAL A 42 -3.13 20.05 -15.39
N PHE A 43 -3.37 18.76 -15.17
CA PHE A 43 -3.80 18.20 -13.90
C PHE A 43 -2.59 17.57 -13.23
N VAL A 44 -2.28 18.06 -12.04
CA VAL A 44 -1.32 17.41 -11.16
C VAL A 44 -2.11 16.42 -10.31
N ARG A 45 -1.81 15.14 -10.45
CA ARG A 45 -2.23 14.14 -9.47
C ARG A 45 -0.97 13.56 -8.86
N THR A 46 -1.00 13.30 -7.58
CA THR A 46 -0.06 12.35 -7.00
C THR A 46 -0.21 11.04 -7.77
N ALA A 47 0.90 10.41 -8.16
CA ALA A 47 0.83 9.07 -8.76
C ALA A 47 0.04 8.14 -7.83
N GLU A 48 0.07 8.42 -6.52
CA GLU A 48 -0.85 7.87 -5.51
C GLU A 48 -1.11 8.87 -4.37
N ARG A 49 -2.37 9.32 -4.19
CA ARG A 49 -2.80 10.26 -3.14
C ARG A 49 -2.26 9.90 -1.75
N SER A 50 -1.63 10.87 -1.10
CA SER A 50 -1.07 10.79 0.26
C SER A 50 -1.58 11.98 1.06
N VAL A 51 -2.70 11.87 1.79
CA VAL A 51 -3.04 12.77 2.92
C VAL A 51 -4.08 12.13 3.86
N ARG A 52 -3.59 11.61 5.01
CA ARG A 52 -4.20 11.02 6.25
C ARG A 52 -5.75 10.91 6.35
N PRO A 53 -6.34 9.94 7.09
CA PRO A 53 -5.76 8.84 7.88
C PRO A 53 -5.72 7.52 7.10
N LEU A 54 -4.75 6.64 7.42
CA LEU A 54 -4.55 5.21 7.06
C LEU A 54 -4.85 4.70 5.66
N SER A 55 -5.99 5.05 5.07
CA SER A 55 -6.59 4.42 3.92
C SER A 55 -6.84 5.39 2.76
N ASP A 56 -6.06 6.47 2.63
CA ASP A 56 -6.04 7.24 1.37
C ASP A 56 -5.72 6.34 0.18
N PHE A 57 -5.01 5.24 0.47
CA PHE A 57 -4.76 4.14 -0.45
C PHE A 57 -6.03 3.61 -1.13
N PHE A 58 -7.20 3.70 -0.50
CA PHE A 58 -8.49 3.26 -1.07
C PHE A 58 -9.48 4.40 -1.24
N GLU A 59 -9.08 5.66 -1.12
CA GLU A 59 -10.02 6.78 -1.05
C GLU A 59 -10.94 6.88 -2.25
N ASP A 60 -10.40 6.75 -3.46
CA ASP A 60 -11.18 6.70 -4.72
C ASP A 60 -12.19 5.55 -4.74
N LEU A 61 -11.81 4.36 -4.27
CA LEU A 61 -12.71 3.20 -4.17
C LEU A 61 -13.80 3.44 -3.13
N ILE A 62 -13.45 3.99 -1.96
CA ILE A 62 -14.41 4.36 -0.91
C ILE A 62 -15.38 5.43 -1.45
N VAL A 63 -14.87 6.46 -2.12
CA VAL A 63 -15.69 7.53 -2.70
C VAL A 63 -16.63 6.96 -3.76
N SER A 64 -16.12 6.11 -4.66
CA SER A 64 -16.94 5.44 -5.68
C SER A 64 -18.08 4.62 -5.06
N ASP A 65 -17.78 3.83 -4.03
CA ASP A 65 -18.78 3.04 -3.29
C ASP A 65 -19.83 3.91 -2.60
N LEU A 66 -19.41 5.03 -2.01
CA LEU A 66 -20.31 5.94 -1.31
C LEU A 66 -21.21 6.70 -2.28
N LEU A 67 -20.66 7.13 -3.42
CA LEU A 67 -21.42 7.75 -4.50
C LEU A 67 -22.44 6.78 -5.10
N ALA A 68 -22.06 5.51 -5.32
CA ALA A 68 -22.99 4.46 -5.76
C ALA A 68 -24.13 4.22 -4.77
N LYS A 69 -23.91 4.50 -3.47
CA LYS A 69 -24.92 4.45 -2.40
C LYS A 69 -25.71 5.76 -2.24
N GLY A 70 -25.55 6.71 -3.17
CA GLY A 70 -26.26 8.00 -3.16
C GLY A 70 -25.76 9.01 -2.13
N CYS A 71 -24.56 8.81 -1.55
CA CYS A 71 -23.99 9.75 -0.58
C CYS A 71 -23.40 10.97 -1.31
N SER A 72 -23.70 12.17 -0.83
CA SER A 72 -23.17 13.43 -1.38
C SER A 72 -22.96 14.48 -0.28
N GLY A 73 -22.28 15.58 -0.61
CA GLY A 73 -22.06 16.70 0.31
C GLY A 73 -21.41 16.27 1.63
N ASP A 74 -21.96 16.72 2.76
CA ASP A 74 -21.44 16.41 4.09
C ASP A 74 -21.64 14.95 4.50
N CYS A 75 -22.67 14.28 3.97
CA CYS A 75 -22.87 12.84 4.16
C CYS A 75 -21.70 12.04 3.57
N LEU A 76 -21.21 12.43 2.39
CA LEU A 76 -20.05 11.81 1.76
C LEU A 76 -18.79 12.01 2.61
N LYS A 77 -18.54 13.23 3.09
CA LYS A 77 -17.35 13.55 3.91
C LYS A 77 -17.32 12.74 5.21
N ASN A 78 -18.44 12.70 5.92
CA ASN A 78 -18.53 11.98 7.20
C ASN A 78 -18.36 10.47 6.99
N LYS A 79 -19.07 9.88 6.02
CA LYS A 79 -18.95 8.45 5.72
C LYS A 79 -17.59 8.07 5.16
N LEU A 80 -16.94 8.97 4.42
CA LEU A 80 -15.56 8.75 3.96
C LEU A 80 -14.64 8.61 5.17
N LEU A 81 -14.68 9.56 6.11
CA LEU A 81 -13.85 9.50 7.32
C LEU A 81 -14.13 8.22 8.13
N GLU A 82 -15.39 7.86 8.34
CA GLU A 82 -15.78 6.63 9.02
C GLU A 82 -15.18 5.40 8.34
N ARG A 83 -15.26 5.31 7.01
CA ARG A 83 -14.70 4.20 6.23
C ARG A 83 -13.17 4.15 6.33
N LYS A 84 -12.50 5.30 6.34
CA LYS A 84 -11.04 5.36 6.47
C LYS A 84 -10.58 4.87 7.85
N LEU A 85 -11.25 5.31 8.92
CA LEU A 85 -10.99 4.84 10.29
C LEU A 85 -11.29 3.34 10.46
N LYS A 86 -12.36 2.87 9.80
CA LYS A 86 -12.75 1.47 9.83
C LYS A 86 -11.69 0.58 9.19
N LEU A 87 -11.24 0.92 7.96
CA LEU A 87 -10.19 0.17 7.27
C LEU A 87 -8.88 0.17 8.03
N SER A 88 -8.57 1.27 8.73
CA SER A 88 -7.38 1.29 9.56
C SER A 88 -7.41 0.36 10.73
N THR A 89 -8.54 0.35 11.44
CA THR A 89 -8.75 -0.52 12.59
C THR A 89 -8.61 -1.98 12.17
N VAL A 90 -9.08 -2.31 10.96
CA VAL A 90 -8.83 -3.63 10.36
C VAL A 90 -7.34 -3.87 10.17
N LEU A 91 -6.58 -2.97 9.52
CA LEU A 91 -5.13 -3.14 9.30
C LEU A 91 -4.34 -3.28 10.61
N ASP A 92 -4.69 -2.51 11.64
CA ASP A 92 -4.07 -2.61 12.97
C ASP A 92 -4.37 -3.99 13.59
N ARG A 93 -5.63 -4.42 13.52
CA ARG A 93 -6.03 -5.76 13.98
C ARG A 93 -5.31 -6.87 13.21
N LEU A 94 -5.17 -6.73 11.88
CA LEU A 94 -4.43 -7.70 11.07
C LEU A 94 -2.95 -7.73 11.44
N SER A 95 -2.35 -6.59 11.76
CA SER A 95 -0.97 -6.50 12.21
C SER A 95 -0.76 -7.24 13.53
N GLU A 96 -1.63 -7.02 14.51
CA GLU A 96 -1.59 -7.71 15.80
C GLU A 96 -1.83 -9.21 15.66
N GLU A 97 -2.86 -9.61 14.90
CA GLU A 97 -3.15 -11.02 14.59
C GLU A 97 -1.95 -11.71 13.96
N ALA A 98 -1.29 -11.03 13.01
CA ALA A 98 -0.18 -11.59 12.26
C ALA A 98 1.10 -11.71 13.10
N HIS A 99 1.36 -10.73 13.97
CA HIS A 99 2.44 -10.80 14.98
C HIS A 99 2.21 -11.94 15.97
N ARG A 100 0.99 -12.08 16.48
CA ARG A 100 0.62 -13.18 17.38
C ARG A 100 0.75 -14.54 16.70
N ALA A 101 0.32 -14.66 15.45
CA ALA A 101 0.51 -15.87 14.66
C ALA A 101 2.00 -16.22 14.52
N HIS A 102 2.86 -15.23 14.28
CA HIS A 102 4.31 -15.44 14.25
C HIS A 102 4.85 -15.97 15.58
N LYS A 103 4.53 -15.32 16.71
CA LYS A 103 4.95 -15.77 18.05
C LYS A 103 4.50 -17.20 18.38
N ASN A 104 3.36 -17.61 17.83
CA ASN A 104 2.81 -18.96 18.01
C ASN A 104 3.34 -19.99 17.00
N GLY A 105 4.30 -19.64 16.13
CA GLY A 105 4.82 -20.54 15.09
C GLY A 105 3.84 -20.82 13.94
N GLN A 106 2.81 -19.99 13.78
CA GLN A 106 1.78 -20.08 12.72
C GLN A 106 2.09 -19.19 11.52
N SER A 107 3.37 -18.88 11.31
CA SER A 107 3.88 -18.14 10.16
C SER A 107 5.06 -18.91 9.56
N ILE A 108 5.20 -18.85 8.26
CA ILE A 108 6.32 -19.46 7.54
C ILE A 108 7.22 -18.38 6.93
N LYS A 109 8.46 -18.73 6.63
CA LYS A 109 9.33 -17.84 5.85
C LYS A 109 8.78 -17.73 4.44
N TRP A 110 8.93 -16.57 3.81
CA TRP A 110 8.31 -16.36 2.50
C TRP A 110 8.76 -17.35 1.42
N TRP A 111 10.04 -17.76 1.41
CA TRP A 111 10.56 -18.75 0.47
C TRP A 111 10.11 -20.20 0.74
N GLU A 112 9.39 -20.44 1.85
CA GLU A 112 8.77 -21.73 2.15
C GLU A 112 7.35 -21.82 1.59
N ALA A 113 6.76 -20.71 1.14
CA ALA A 113 5.44 -20.69 0.53
C ALA A 113 5.43 -21.49 -0.78
N GLN A 114 4.62 -22.55 -0.84
CA GLN A 114 4.59 -23.49 -1.98
C GLN A 114 4.34 -22.80 -3.33
N ALA A 115 3.48 -21.76 -3.35
CA ALA A 115 3.21 -20.95 -4.54
C ALA A 115 4.51 -20.35 -5.13
N LEU A 116 5.43 -19.92 -4.27
CA LEU A 116 6.71 -19.31 -4.66
C LEU A 116 7.80 -20.35 -4.91
N THR A 117 7.83 -21.46 -4.16
CA THR A 117 8.80 -22.56 -4.37
C THR A 117 8.76 -23.10 -5.81
N SER A 118 7.59 -23.08 -6.45
CA SER A 118 7.41 -23.48 -7.85
C SER A 118 8.20 -22.64 -8.87
N LEU A 119 8.74 -21.48 -8.45
CA LEU A 119 9.52 -20.56 -9.26
C LEU A 119 11.04 -20.81 -9.17
N GLY A 120 11.49 -21.82 -8.43
CA GLY A 120 12.92 -22.17 -8.35
C GLY A 120 13.75 -21.17 -7.52
N ILE A 121 13.13 -20.53 -6.54
CA ILE A 121 13.76 -19.51 -5.70
C ILE A 121 14.83 -20.16 -4.82
N GLN A 122 15.99 -19.50 -4.71
CA GLN A 122 17.04 -19.91 -3.78
C GLN A 122 16.55 -19.71 -2.36
N LYS A 123 16.49 -20.80 -1.59
CA LYS A 123 16.13 -20.75 -0.17
C LYS A 123 17.26 -20.07 0.61
N GLY A 124 16.98 -18.90 1.18
CA GLY A 124 17.95 -18.22 2.01
C GLY A 124 17.44 -16.86 2.46
N HIS A 125 17.80 -16.51 3.70
CA HIS A 125 17.62 -15.16 4.22
C HIS A 125 18.76 -14.29 3.66
N LYS A 126 18.42 -13.19 3.00
CA LYS A 126 19.39 -12.35 2.29
C LYS A 126 19.60 -10.98 2.94
N GLY A 127 18.73 -10.54 3.84
CA GLY A 127 18.76 -9.19 4.42
C GLY A 127 18.85 -9.15 5.95
N LEU A 128 18.47 -8.00 6.50
CA LEU A 128 18.45 -7.72 7.95
C LEU A 128 17.14 -8.15 8.60
N TYR A 129 16.04 -8.17 7.84
CA TYR A 129 14.70 -8.45 8.34
C TYR A 129 14.16 -9.80 7.88
N HIS A 130 13.53 -10.54 8.79
CA HIS A 130 12.82 -11.77 8.47
C HIS A 130 11.42 -11.48 7.92
N VAL A 131 11.20 -11.78 6.64
CA VAL A 131 9.87 -11.66 6.02
C VAL A 131 9.06 -12.94 6.23
N MET A 132 8.01 -12.82 7.03
CA MET A 132 7.13 -13.91 7.45
C MET A 132 5.74 -13.79 6.81
N ILE A 133 5.18 -14.92 6.42
CA ILE A 133 3.86 -15.02 5.81
C ILE A 133 2.95 -15.86 6.71
N THR A 134 1.78 -15.31 7.04
CA THR A 134 0.72 -16.03 7.75
C THR A 134 -0.08 -16.93 6.79
N THR A 135 -0.90 -17.83 7.32
CA THR A 135 -1.82 -18.65 6.51
C THR A 135 -2.67 -17.81 5.55
N ARG A 136 -3.10 -16.61 5.97
CA ARG A 136 -3.84 -15.67 5.10
C ARG A 136 -2.98 -15.20 3.93
N GLY A 137 -1.75 -14.79 4.19
CA GLY A 137 -0.82 -14.39 3.13
C GLY A 137 -0.47 -15.54 2.18
N VAL A 138 -0.41 -16.78 2.66
CA VAL A 138 -0.23 -17.96 1.79
C VAL A 138 -1.43 -18.13 0.86
N HIS A 139 -2.66 -18.01 1.38
CA HIS A 139 -3.87 -18.07 0.56
C HIS A 139 -3.88 -16.97 -0.51
N ASP A 140 -3.38 -15.78 -0.19
CA ASP A 140 -3.22 -14.68 -1.15
C ASP A 140 -2.29 -15.04 -2.29
N LEU A 141 -1.16 -15.67 -2.00
CA LEU A 141 -0.24 -16.12 -3.03
C LEU A 141 -0.85 -17.22 -3.90
N VAL A 142 -1.61 -18.15 -3.32
CA VAL A 142 -2.20 -19.28 -4.05
C VAL A 142 -3.21 -18.84 -5.13
N VAL A 143 -3.94 -17.75 -4.89
CA VAL A 143 -4.95 -17.26 -5.85
C VAL A 143 -4.35 -16.41 -6.99
N LEU A 144 -3.07 -16.06 -6.91
CA LEU A 144 -2.37 -15.30 -7.96
C LEU A 144 -1.93 -16.20 -9.11
N ARG A 145 -1.96 -15.65 -10.31
CA ARG A 145 -1.46 -16.33 -11.52
C ARG A 145 0.05 -16.41 -11.48
N LYS A 146 0.62 -17.36 -12.23
CA LYS A 146 2.06 -17.59 -12.29
C LYS A 146 2.84 -16.33 -12.70
N GLU A 147 2.28 -15.52 -13.59
CA GLU A 147 2.88 -14.27 -14.06
C GLU A 147 2.88 -13.19 -12.97
N GLU A 148 1.87 -13.19 -12.10
CA GLU A 148 1.72 -12.26 -10.98
C GLU A 148 2.67 -12.65 -9.83
N LEU A 149 2.92 -13.95 -9.66
CA LEU A 149 3.86 -14.47 -8.67
C LEU A 149 5.33 -14.19 -8.98
N ARG A 150 5.71 -13.91 -10.24
CA ARG A 150 7.11 -13.74 -10.65
C ARG A 150 7.82 -12.55 -9.99
N GLU A 151 7.08 -11.47 -9.73
CA GLU A 151 7.64 -10.24 -9.16
C GLU A 151 7.76 -10.30 -7.63
N ILE A 152 6.99 -11.17 -6.99
CA ILE A 152 6.89 -11.25 -5.51
C ILE A 152 8.22 -11.59 -4.83
N PRO A 153 9.04 -12.54 -5.32
CA PRO A 153 10.34 -12.83 -4.72
C PRO A 153 11.24 -11.60 -4.66
N ALA A 154 11.31 -10.80 -5.73
CA ALA A 154 12.11 -9.58 -5.75
C ALA A 154 11.59 -8.53 -4.75
N VAL A 155 10.27 -8.41 -4.62
CA VAL A 155 9.65 -7.55 -3.60
C VAL A 155 10.04 -8.01 -2.20
N PHE A 156 9.89 -9.31 -1.89
CA PHE A 156 10.21 -9.83 -0.56
C PHE A 156 11.70 -9.76 -0.25
N GLU A 157 12.59 -10.04 -1.21
CA GLU A 157 14.03 -9.83 -1.04
C GLU A 157 14.37 -8.37 -0.74
N SER A 158 13.70 -7.42 -1.41
CA SER A 158 13.89 -5.98 -1.14
C SER A 158 13.43 -5.60 0.28
N LEU A 159 12.32 -6.18 0.75
CA LEU A 159 11.82 -5.99 2.11
C LEU A 159 12.82 -6.49 3.17
N GLU A 160 13.53 -7.59 2.91
CA GLU A 160 14.55 -8.06 3.85
C GLU A 160 15.70 -7.05 4.03
N GLN A 161 16.03 -6.28 2.99
CA GLN A 161 17.11 -5.30 3.01
C GLN A 161 16.70 -3.99 3.67
N ASP A 162 15.62 -3.39 3.18
CA ASP A 162 15.12 -2.10 3.66
C ASP A 162 13.59 -2.05 3.58
N PRO A 163 12.89 -2.39 4.68
CA PRO A 163 11.44 -2.33 4.71
C PRO A 163 10.88 -0.91 4.82
N PHE A 164 11.71 0.11 5.03
CA PHE A 164 11.26 1.50 5.18
C PHE A 164 11.32 2.29 3.88
N ALA A 165 11.97 1.75 2.85
CA ALA A 165 12.06 2.35 1.51
C ALA A 165 10.69 2.53 0.81
N PHE A 166 9.64 1.90 1.31
CA PHE A 166 8.33 1.90 0.69
C PHE A 166 7.33 2.83 1.39
N LYS A 167 6.17 3.02 0.77
CA LYS A 167 5.19 4.00 1.24
C LYS A 167 4.49 3.51 2.50
N ARG A 168 4.66 4.26 3.60
CA ARG A 168 3.96 4.02 4.86
C ARG A 168 2.46 4.29 4.72
N LEU A 169 1.64 3.34 5.17
CA LEU A 169 0.22 3.55 5.44
C LEU A 169 0.10 4.25 6.80
N ARG A 170 -0.23 5.54 6.81
CA ARG A 170 -0.15 6.39 8.01
C ARG A 170 -1.24 6.05 9.04
N GLY A 171 -0.92 5.22 10.04
CA GLY A 171 -1.81 4.76 11.11
C GLY A 171 -1.44 5.06 12.56
N PRO A 172 -2.37 4.78 13.50
CA PRO A 172 -2.23 5.12 14.90
C PRO A 172 -1.33 4.14 15.66
N TYR A 173 -1.27 2.86 15.28
CA TYR A 173 -0.65 1.83 16.13
C TYR A 173 0.55 1.13 15.49
N TYR A 174 0.43 0.66 14.25
CA TYR A 174 1.49 -0.15 13.64
C TYR A 174 2.22 0.55 12.49
N GLU A 175 3.48 0.18 12.31
CA GLU A 175 4.30 0.61 11.17
C GLU A 175 3.97 -0.23 9.94
N THR A 176 2.79 0.03 9.38
CA THR A 176 2.31 -0.64 8.17
C THR A 176 2.73 0.12 6.91
N TYR A 177 3.17 -0.62 5.91
CA TYR A 177 3.67 -0.11 4.64
C TYR A 177 3.04 -0.86 3.48
N ARG A 178 3.24 -0.33 2.28
CA ARG A 178 2.84 -0.99 1.05
C ARG A 178 3.91 -0.91 -0.03
N VAL A 179 4.04 -1.99 -0.77
CA VAL A 179 4.81 -2.06 -2.02
C VAL A 179 3.86 -2.13 -3.20
N SER A 180 4.13 -1.33 -4.22
CA SER A 180 3.44 -1.33 -5.51
C SER A 180 4.29 -2.05 -6.54
N PHE A 181 3.74 -3.07 -7.21
CA PHE A 181 4.41 -3.74 -8.31
C PHE A 181 3.43 -4.03 -9.44
N ARG A 182 3.93 -4.17 -10.67
CA ARG A 182 3.12 -4.44 -11.85
C ARG A 182 3.40 -5.84 -12.37
N SER A 183 2.33 -6.54 -12.73
CA SER A 183 2.41 -7.78 -13.51
C SER A 183 1.59 -7.61 -14.78
N GLY A 184 2.29 -7.38 -15.90
CA GLY A 184 1.68 -7.03 -17.17
C GLY A 184 0.92 -5.70 -17.08
N ALA A 185 -0.37 -5.72 -17.43
CA ALA A 185 -1.26 -4.54 -17.36
C ALA A 185 -1.91 -4.34 -15.99
N LYS A 186 -1.72 -5.27 -15.05
CA LYS A 186 -2.33 -5.21 -13.72
C LYS A 186 -1.34 -4.68 -12.70
N GLU A 187 -1.93 -4.02 -11.72
CA GLU A 187 -1.20 -3.42 -10.64
C GLU A 187 -1.54 -4.14 -9.32
N HIS A 188 -0.49 -4.66 -8.68
CA HIS A 188 -0.57 -5.46 -7.47
C HIS A 188 0.12 -4.77 -6.31
N ARG A 189 -0.20 -5.23 -5.10
CA ARG A 189 0.25 -4.63 -3.86
C ARG A 189 0.63 -5.71 -2.86
N VAL A 190 1.67 -5.43 -2.11
CA VAL A 190 1.99 -6.13 -0.85
C VAL A 190 1.75 -5.14 0.28
N ILE A 191 0.92 -5.49 1.26
CA ILE A 191 0.77 -4.73 2.51
C ILE A 191 1.43 -5.53 3.62
N TYR A 192 2.29 -4.88 4.39
CA TYR A 192 3.09 -5.52 5.43
C TYR A 192 3.27 -4.58 6.63
N THR A 193 3.59 -5.16 7.79
CA THR A 193 3.94 -4.42 9.00
C THR A 193 5.36 -4.76 9.44
N VAL A 194 6.09 -3.74 9.87
CA VAL A 194 7.45 -3.85 10.39
C VAL A 194 7.42 -3.87 11.92
N PHE A 195 8.06 -4.87 12.52
CA PHE A 195 8.33 -4.98 13.94
C PHE A 195 9.85 -4.83 14.14
N ALA A 196 10.30 -3.58 14.16
CA ALA A 196 11.73 -3.24 14.10
C ALA A 196 12.56 -3.86 15.23
N GLU A 197 12.03 -3.89 16.46
CA GLU A 197 12.71 -4.48 17.62
C GLU A 197 13.01 -5.98 17.46
N GLU A 198 12.28 -6.67 16.57
CA GLU A 198 12.40 -8.09 16.31
C GLU A 198 13.08 -8.40 14.97
N ASN A 199 13.51 -7.37 14.22
CA ASN A 199 13.92 -7.50 12.82
C ASN A 199 12.91 -8.33 12.00
N LEU A 200 11.62 -8.09 12.23
CA LEU A 200 10.54 -8.91 11.69
C LEU A 200 9.66 -8.08 10.77
N ILE A 201 9.30 -8.68 9.65
CA ILE A 201 8.28 -8.17 8.73
C ILE A 201 7.20 -9.23 8.61
N VAL A 202 5.94 -8.83 8.76
CA VAL A 202 4.82 -9.74 8.54
C VAL A 202 3.97 -9.25 7.39
N ILE A 203 3.80 -10.11 6.37
CA ILE A 203 2.93 -9.84 5.23
C ILE A 203 1.48 -9.97 5.66
N LEU A 204 0.71 -8.89 5.54
CA LEU A 204 -0.71 -8.85 5.91
C LEU A 204 -1.59 -9.35 4.77
N THR A 205 -1.29 -8.93 3.54
CA THR A 205 -2.03 -9.33 2.33
C THR A 205 -1.26 -9.01 1.06
N VAL A 206 -1.53 -9.78 0.00
CA VAL A 206 -0.98 -9.58 -1.35
C VAL A 206 -2.11 -9.69 -2.37
N GLY A 207 -2.13 -8.82 -3.38
CA GLY A 207 -3.12 -8.91 -4.44
C GLY A 207 -3.33 -7.64 -5.25
N ALA A 208 -4.29 -7.69 -6.17
CA ALA A 208 -4.77 -6.50 -6.86
C ALA A 208 -5.43 -5.53 -5.87
N ARG A 209 -5.30 -4.23 -6.13
CA ARG A 209 -5.77 -3.17 -5.22
C ARG A 209 -7.25 -3.28 -4.86
N GLU A 210 -8.09 -3.53 -5.86
CA GLU A 210 -9.54 -3.67 -5.71
C GLU A 210 -9.90 -4.91 -4.88
N VAL A 211 -9.23 -6.03 -5.14
CA VAL A 211 -9.44 -7.29 -4.40
C VAL A 211 -9.06 -7.13 -2.93
N ILE A 212 -7.96 -6.42 -2.65
CA ILE A 212 -7.56 -6.12 -1.27
C ILE A 212 -8.61 -5.21 -0.61
N TYR A 213 -9.05 -4.15 -1.30
CA TYR A 213 -10.07 -3.24 -0.79
C TYR A 213 -11.36 -3.98 -0.41
N ASP A 214 -11.92 -4.75 -1.33
CA ASP A 214 -13.18 -5.48 -1.13
C ASP A 214 -13.09 -6.42 0.08
N ARG A 215 -11.95 -7.10 0.22
CA ARG A 215 -11.71 -7.99 1.34
C ARG A 215 -11.60 -7.23 2.66
N LEU A 216 -10.77 -6.20 2.73
CA LEU A 216 -10.60 -5.41 3.95
C LEU A 216 -11.93 -4.77 4.37
N ASN A 217 -12.73 -4.30 3.41
CA ASN A 217 -14.05 -3.74 3.64
C ASN A 217 -15.07 -4.80 4.10
N GLY A 218 -14.96 -6.05 3.63
CA GLY A 218 -15.81 -7.16 4.03
C GLY A 218 -15.47 -7.78 5.40
N ILE A 219 -14.24 -7.61 5.88
CA ILE A 219 -13.82 -7.94 7.24
C ILE A 219 -14.36 -6.94 8.26
N ALA A 220 -14.60 -5.72 7.79
CA ALA A 220 -14.91 -4.58 8.62
C ALA A 220 -16.38 -4.55 9.02
#